data_AF-A6GBF2-F1
#
_entry.id   AF-A6GBF2-F1
#
_cell.length_a   1.000
_cell.length_b   1.000
_cell.length_c   1.000
_cell.angle_alpha   90.00
_cell.angle_beta   90.00
_cell.angle_gamma   90.00
#
_symmetry.space_group_name_H-M   'P 1'
#
loop_
_entity.id
_entity.type
_entity.pdbx_description
1 polymer ?
#
loop_
_entity_poly.entity_id
_entity_poly.type
_entity_poly.pdbx_seq_one_letter_code
_entity_poly.pdbx_strand_id
1 'polypeptide(L)'
;MLGADPNPKDVTLPPARERQWLIEQTATLLEGSGWRPYVLAPLLAPTPTYFPDRWAGGDRSVIRILRRLLRYAGHDEAAYAVEVTIHDADPARRGEVKGKPPVMRGSDPTAWFVGRDQTRVAATGKQPERESGTLRFSVEEHALREPENLVPALARAVAQAHRALAGLATPEGMAGERLVDLTTFMLGFGLLTTDASQRFYAKSDGGFRTSRAQFRLGALSVQDMSFLLALQAVARGLDGRGRRSRKERRHILRHLQPNQAGFFREAETWLVSLKPPARARLGIPAAEQWPAAFDLDALTGPLGRPGARPERIGGPELSGVYGEEGEEEDEDEYEGEDEDDEGDEDEEEERRDLDRGIRDANRGKVVFRVERSGALRMAKILGFPVLMLGGLFSRGNMGIEVPMEIVAPTAACLAVAGLAIGALFTDRRCSEPKCGNKLKVEDEVCPLCGGVVMGVIHGPKERLGAEEELVRKGKISPDGLVLSWRDPNAPMDSEDDEDSEDDD
;
A
#
# COMPACT_ATOMS: atom_id res chain seq x y z
N MET A 1 21.43 27.91 32.87
CA MET A 1 20.99 26.54 33.15
C MET A 1 21.02 25.73 31.85
N LEU A 2 22.21 25.38 31.39
CA LEU A 2 22.47 24.50 30.24
C LEU A 2 23.33 23.37 30.80
N GLY A 3 22.90 22.11 30.74
CA GLY A 3 23.78 21.01 31.16
C GLY A 3 23.13 19.77 31.78
N ALA A 4 21.87 19.45 31.49
CA ALA A 4 21.46 18.06 31.52
C ALA A 4 21.48 17.57 30.07
N ASP A 5 22.46 16.73 29.72
CA ASP A 5 22.39 15.99 28.46
C ASP A 5 21.06 15.23 28.47
N PRO A 6 20.15 15.49 27.51
CA PRO A 6 18.92 14.73 27.43
C PRO A 6 19.30 13.26 27.34
N ASN A 7 18.73 12.43 28.21
CA ASN A 7 18.96 10.99 28.14
C ASN A 7 18.59 10.58 26.71
N PRO A 8 19.43 9.83 25.97
CA PRO A 8 19.14 9.49 24.57
C PRO A 8 17.76 8.81 24.40
N LYS A 9 17.22 8.19 25.45
CA LYS A 9 15.84 7.66 25.50
C LYS A 9 14.74 8.73 25.48
N ASP A 10 15.03 9.96 25.91
CA ASP A 10 14.12 11.11 25.85
C ASP A 10 13.88 11.58 24.40
N VAL A 11 14.70 11.12 23.44
CA VAL A 11 14.57 11.46 22.01
C VAL A 11 13.83 10.37 21.23
N THR A 12 13.71 9.14 21.74
CA THR A 12 13.09 8.03 21.01
C THR A 12 11.66 7.71 21.44
N LEU A 13 11.27 8.09 22.65
CA LEU A 13 9.92 7.95 23.17
C LEU A 13 9.18 9.30 23.15
N PRO A 14 7.83 9.30 23.03
CA PRO A 14 7.06 10.50 23.33
C PRO A 14 7.35 11.01 24.75
N PRO A 15 7.20 12.31 25.03
CA PRO A 15 7.33 12.84 26.39
C PRO A 15 6.44 12.10 27.40
N ALA A 16 6.84 12.03 28.67
CA ALA A 16 6.12 11.21 29.67
C ALA A 16 4.63 11.54 29.80
N ARG A 17 4.28 12.84 29.81
CA ARG A 17 2.90 13.32 29.83
C ARG A 17 2.12 12.89 28.58
N GLU A 18 2.79 12.90 27.42
CA GLU A 18 2.21 12.51 26.15
C GLU A 18 1.94 11.00 26.12
N ARG A 19 2.88 10.16 26.59
CA ARG A 19 2.66 8.71 26.72
C ARG A 19 1.44 8.38 27.59
N GLN A 20 1.32 9.06 28.73
CA GLN A 20 0.18 8.86 29.63
C GLN A 20 -1.13 9.27 28.95
N TRP A 21 -1.16 10.43 28.28
CA TRP A 21 -2.31 10.89 27.51
C TRP A 21 -2.70 9.88 26.41
N LEU A 22 -1.73 9.36 25.65
CA LEU A 22 -1.98 8.36 24.59
C LEU A 22 -2.61 7.08 25.15
N ILE A 23 -2.13 6.58 26.29
CA ILE A 23 -2.69 5.39 26.96
C ILE A 23 -4.11 5.68 27.46
N GLU A 24 -4.34 6.79 28.14
CA GLU A 24 -5.64 7.17 28.70
C GLU A 24 -6.70 7.38 27.62
N GLN A 25 -6.35 8.07 26.53
CA GLN A 25 -7.28 8.29 25.42
C GLN A 25 -7.56 7.00 24.65
N THR A 26 -6.57 6.10 24.53
CA THR A 26 -6.80 4.78 23.96
C THR A 26 -7.76 3.99 24.85
N ALA A 27 -7.53 3.93 26.17
CA ALA A 27 -8.43 3.25 27.10
C ALA A 27 -9.87 3.80 27.03
N THR A 28 -10.03 5.13 27.02
CA THR A 28 -11.33 5.81 26.88
C THR A 28 -12.02 5.42 25.57
N LEU A 29 -11.27 5.36 24.47
CA LEU A 29 -11.81 4.97 23.16
C LEU A 29 -12.29 3.52 23.16
N LEU A 30 -11.53 2.60 23.77
CA LEU A 30 -11.87 1.18 23.84
C LEU A 30 -13.04 0.92 24.79
N GLU A 31 -13.17 1.69 25.87
CA GLU A 31 -14.33 1.63 26.76
C GLU A 31 -15.62 2.00 26.02
N GLY A 32 -15.59 3.07 25.22
CA GLY A 32 -16.77 3.52 24.46
C GLY A 32 -17.10 2.70 23.21
N SER A 33 -16.10 2.11 22.55
CA SER A 33 -16.26 1.44 21.24
C SER A 33 -16.15 -0.09 21.31
N GLY A 34 -15.73 -0.63 22.45
CA GLY A 34 -15.34 -2.02 22.62
C GLY A 34 -13.88 -2.28 22.25
N TRP A 35 -13.26 -3.21 22.97
CA TRP A 35 -11.85 -3.57 22.80
C TRP A 35 -11.59 -4.57 21.66
N ARG A 36 -12.62 -5.30 21.20
CA ARG A 36 -12.47 -6.41 20.23
C ARG A 36 -11.77 -5.98 18.95
N PRO A 37 -12.17 -4.90 18.24
CA PRO A 37 -11.48 -4.48 17.02
C PRO A 37 -9.99 -4.19 17.26
N TYR A 38 -9.65 -3.59 18.39
CA TYR A 38 -8.27 -3.20 18.70
C TYR A 38 -7.30 -4.39 18.78
N VAL A 39 -7.74 -5.54 19.28
CA VAL A 39 -6.88 -6.74 19.40
C VAL A 39 -7.12 -7.79 18.33
N LEU A 40 -8.31 -7.84 17.72
CA LEU A 40 -8.69 -8.88 16.76
C LEU A 40 -8.61 -8.44 15.30
N ALA A 41 -8.77 -7.14 14.99
CA ALA A 41 -8.72 -6.67 13.61
C ALA A 41 -7.36 -6.95 12.98
N PRO A 42 -7.29 -7.31 11.68
CA PRO A 42 -6.01 -7.46 11.01
C PRO A 42 -5.21 -6.14 11.04
N LEU A 43 -3.89 -6.24 11.22
CA LEU A 43 -2.99 -5.09 11.05
C LEU A 43 -2.76 -4.87 9.57
N LEU A 44 -3.51 -3.95 8.97
CA LEU A 44 -3.50 -3.78 7.52
C LEU A 44 -2.15 -3.27 7.03
N ALA A 45 -1.61 -3.92 6.01
CA ALA A 45 -0.46 -3.44 5.24
C ALA A 45 -0.91 -3.03 3.83
N PRO A 46 -0.19 -2.14 3.12
CA PRO A 46 -0.58 -1.69 1.80
C PRO A 46 -0.18 -2.73 0.73
N THR A 47 -0.66 -3.96 0.88
CA THR A 47 -0.34 -5.09 0.01
C THR A 47 -1.61 -5.66 -0.63
N PRO A 48 -1.49 -6.38 -1.76
CA PRO A 48 -2.63 -7.05 -2.39
C PRO A 48 -3.38 -8.02 -1.46
N THR A 49 -2.70 -8.57 -0.45
CA THR A 49 -3.32 -9.43 0.58
C THR A 49 -4.44 -8.72 1.33
N TYR A 50 -4.29 -7.43 1.63
CA TYR A 50 -5.30 -6.63 2.35
C TYR A 50 -6.10 -5.72 1.39
N PHE A 51 -5.60 -5.47 0.20
CA PHE A 51 -6.24 -4.63 -0.81
C PHE A 51 -6.21 -5.34 -2.16
N PRO A 52 -6.98 -6.42 -2.34
CA PRO A 52 -6.99 -7.20 -3.59
C PRO A 52 -7.73 -6.48 -4.73
N ASP A 53 -8.45 -5.41 -4.41
CA ASP A 53 -9.28 -4.68 -5.36
C ASP A 53 -8.42 -4.01 -6.46
N ARG A 54 -8.80 -4.22 -7.73
CA ARG A 54 -8.08 -3.64 -8.87
C ARG A 54 -8.07 -2.11 -8.80
N TRP A 55 -6.88 -1.53 -8.88
CA TRP A 55 -6.68 -0.09 -9.01
C TRP A 55 -6.62 0.32 -10.49
N ALA A 56 -7.50 1.23 -10.91
CA ALA A 56 -7.50 1.82 -12.25
C ALA A 56 -7.37 3.35 -12.22
N GLY A 57 -7.14 3.93 -11.03
CA GLY A 57 -7.28 5.36 -10.80
C GLY A 57 -8.75 5.82 -10.75
N GLY A 58 -8.94 7.11 -10.49
CA GLY A 58 -10.24 7.77 -10.48
C GLY A 58 -11.16 7.44 -9.30
N ASP A 59 -12.36 8.01 -9.35
CA ASP A 59 -13.40 7.97 -8.31
C ASP A 59 -13.81 6.53 -7.94
N ARG A 60 -14.05 5.67 -8.95
CA ARG A 60 -14.50 4.29 -8.74
C ARG A 60 -13.47 3.47 -7.96
N SER A 61 -12.19 3.72 -8.19
CA SER A 61 -11.12 3.00 -7.48
C SER A 61 -11.00 3.51 -6.03
N VAL A 62 -11.16 4.82 -5.80
CA VAL A 62 -11.24 5.40 -4.44
C VAL A 62 -12.45 4.85 -3.68
N ILE A 63 -13.62 4.78 -4.30
CA ILE A 63 -14.84 4.23 -3.69
C ILE A 63 -14.63 2.77 -3.26
N ARG A 64 -13.96 1.94 -4.08
CA ARG A 64 -13.64 0.55 -3.70
C ARG A 64 -12.76 0.49 -2.44
N ILE A 65 -11.69 1.30 -2.40
CA ILE A 65 -10.80 1.36 -1.22
C ILE A 65 -11.57 1.84 0.02
N LEU A 66 -12.40 2.88 -0.11
CA LEU A 66 -13.21 3.38 1.00
C LEU A 66 -14.19 2.33 1.51
N ARG A 67 -14.87 1.60 0.64
CA ARG A 67 -15.77 0.50 1.03
C ARG A 67 -15.01 -0.62 1.72
N ARG A 68 -13.86 -1.02 1.19
CA ARG A 68 -12.98 -2.02 1.82
C ARG A 68 -12.56 -1.58 3.23
N LEU A 69 -12.12 -0.34 3.38
CA LEU A 69 -11.76 0.23 4.69
C LEU A 69 -12.96 0.32 5.64
N LEU A 70 -14.15 0.68 5.14
CA LEU A 70 -15.38 0.67 5.94
C LEU A 70 -15.74 -0.75 6.41
N ARG A 71 -15.60 -1.76 5.54
CA ARG A 71 -15.77 -3.18 5.91
C ARG A 71 -14.79 -3.58 7.01
N TYR A 72 -13.50 -3.22 6.88
CA TYR A 72 -12.51 -3.46 7.94
C TYR A 72 -12.86 -2.76 9.25
N ALA A 73 -13.48 -1.57 9.18
CA ALA A 73 -13.96 -0.83 10.33
C ALA A 73 -15.30 -1.35 10.91
N GLY A 74 -15.81 -2.48 10.41
CA GLY A 74 -17.05 -3.12 10.88
C GLY A 74 -18.34 -2.46 10.35
N HIS A 75 -18.24 -1.61 9.33
CA HIS A 75 -19.40 -1.00 8.70
C HIS A 75 -19.83 -1.82 7.48
N ASP A 76 -21.10 -2.25 7.46
CA ASP A 76 -21.68 -2.98 6.34
C ASP A 76 -21.69 -2.11 5.06
N GLU A 77 -21.22 -2.68 3.96
CA GLU A 77 -21.18 -2.02 2.65
C GLU A 77 -22.56 -1.68 2.11
N ALA A 78 -23.57 -2.46 2.48
CA ALA A 78 -24.95 -2.21 2.09
C ALA A 78 -25.60 -1.11 2.93
N ALA A 79 -25.04 -0.77 4.10
CA ALA A 79 -25.64 0.21 5.00
C ALA A 79 -25.46 1.66 4.53
N TYR A 80 -24.40 1.95 3.76
CA TYR A 80 -24.06 3.31 3.36
C TYR A 80 -23.67 3.43 1.88
N ALA A 81 -24.26 4.41 1.21
CA ALA A 81 -23.73 4.88 -0.07
C ALA A 81 -22.42 5.64 0.20
N VAL A 82 -21.44 5.51 -0.70
CA VAL A 82 -20.15 6.20 -0.62
C VAL A 82 -20.02 7.10 -1.84
N GLU A 83 -19.88 8.40 -1.62
CA GLU A 83 -19.63 9.42 -2.63
C GLU A 83 -18.23 10.00 -2.43
N VAL A 84 -17.52 10.24 -3.54
CA VAL A 84 -16.18 10.82 -3.55
C VAL A 84 -16.19 12.02 -4.48
N THR A 85 -15.68 13.15 -3.99
CA THR A 85 -15.35 14.31 -4.83
C THR A 85 -13.83 14.38 -5.00
N ILE A 86 -13.36 14.36 -6.25
CA ILE A 86 -11.95 14.58 -6.59
C ILE A 86 -11.78 16.06 -6.90
N HIS A 87 -10.78 16.69 -6.26
CA HIS A 87 -10.46 18.10 -6.45
C HIS A 87 -9.18 18.24 -7.28
N ASP A 88 -9.28 18.93 -8.40
CA ASP A 88 -8.16 19.16 -9.34
C ASP A 88 -7.17 20.24 -8.83
N ALA A 89 -7.57 21.05 -7.85
CA ALA A 89 -6.72 22.07 -7.25
C ALA A 89 -5.66 21.45 -6.32
N ASP A 90 -4.39 21.88 -6.47
CA ASP A 90 -3.25 21.36 -5.72
C ASP A 90 -2.41 22.49 -5.05
N PRO A 91 -2.46 22.65 -3.71
CA PRO A 91 -3.39 22.02 -2.78
C PRO A 91 -4.77 22.69 -2.84
N ALA A 92 -5.84 21.94 -2.61
CA ALA A 92 -7.18 22.51 -2.47
C ALA A 92 -7.22 23.41 -1.22
N ARG A 93 -7.49 24.71 -1.36
CA ARG A 93 -7.35 25.61 -0.20
C ARG A 93 -8.50 25.43 0.79
N ARG A 94 -8.17 25.48 2.09
CA ARG A 94 -9.19 25.46 3.15
C ARG A 94 -10.13 26.65 2.99
N GLY A 95 -11.44 26.40 3.06
CA GLY A 95 -12.48 27.40 2.83
C GLY A 95 -13.00 27.45 1.39
N GLU A 96 -12.19 27.00 0.41
CA GLU A 96 -12.64 26.82 -0.98
C GLU A 96 -13.34 25.46 -1.16
N VAL A 97 -12.88 24.44 -0.43
CA VAL A 97 -13.47 23.10 -0.43
C VAL A 97 -14.16 22.76 0.88
N LYS A 98 -15.28 22.05 0.79
CA LYS A 98 -16.13 21.70 1.94
C LYS A 98 -15.44 20.69 2.86
N GLY A 99 -15.42 20.98 4.15
CA GLY A 99 -15.03 20.03 5.20
C GLY A 99 -13.54 19.68 5.27
N LYS A 100 -12.66 20.40 4.55
CA LYS A 100 -11.20 20.12 4.61
C LYS A 100 -10.65 20.40 6.02
N PRO A 101 -9.98 19.42 6.66
CA PRO A 101 -9.38 19.59 7.97
C PRO A 101 -8.29 20.69 8.00
N PRO A 102 -7.90 21.18 9.18
CA PRO A 102 -6.76 22.09 9.30
C PRO A 102 -5.46 21.42 8.84
N VAL A 103 -4.47 22.22 8.43
CA VAL A 103 -3.11 21.75 8.11
C VAL A 103 -2.52 21.05 9.33
N MET A 104 -2.01 19.83 9.14
CA MET A 104 -1.45 19.01 10.21
C MET A 104 0.07 18.93 10.04
N ARG A 105 0.82 19.40 11.03
CA ARG A 105 2.30 19.33 11.06
C ARG A 105 2.97 19.87 9.77
N GLY A 106 2.34 20.88 9.16
CA GLY A 106 2.81 21.55 7.95
C GLY A 106 2.47 20.85 6.64
N SER A 107 1.58 19.85 6.65
CA SER A 107 1.08 19.18 5.44
C SER A 107 -0.45 19.26 5.39
N ASP A 108 -0.97 19.55 4.19
CA ASP A 108 -2.41 19.48 3.93
C ASP A 108 -2.89 18.02 3.88
N PRO A 109 -4.10 17.71 4.37
CA PRO A 109 -4.71 16.42 4.16
C PRO A 109 -5.07 16.24 2.68
N THR A 110 -4.60 15.16 2.08
CA THR A 110 -4.87 14.81 0.68
C THR A 110 -6.17 14.02 0.48
N ALA A 111 -6.73 13.47 1.56
CA ALA A 111 -8.05 12.86 1.60
C ALA A 111 -8.73 13.13 2.95
N TRP A 112 -10.04 13.38 2.96
CA TRP A 112 -10.79 13.66 4.18
C TRP A 112 -12.26 13.24 4.09
N PHE A 113 -12.88 13.07 5.26
CA PHE A 113 -14.31 12.85 5.39
C PHE A 113 -15.03 14.21 5.44
N VAL A 114 -16.02 14.40 4.58
CA VAL A 114 -16.78 15.65 4.48
C VAL A 114 -17.98 15.64 5.41
N GLY A 115 -18.62 14.49 5.57
CA GLY A 115 -19.80 14.33 6.40
C GLY A 115 -20.71 13.21 5.92
N ARG A 116 -21.78 12.99 6.68
CA ARG A 116 -22.87 12.08 6.34
C ARG A 116 -24.08 12.91 5.94
N ASP A 117 -24.64 12.64 4.76
CA ASP A 117 -25.95 13.16 4.41
C ASP A 117 -27.02 12.26 5.03
N GLN A 118 -27.89 12.86 5.83
CA GLN A 118 -29.14 12.24 6.27
C GLN A 118 -30.24 12.81 5.38
N THR A 119 -30.26 12.44 4.10
CA THR A 119 -31.41 12.73 3.25
C THR A 119 -32.61 12.00 3.82
N ARG A 120 -33.43 12.72 4.59
CA ARG A 120 -34.78 12.32 5.00
C ARG A 120 -35.57 11.92 3.77
N VAL A 121 -35.86 10.63 3.61
CA VAL A 121 -36.84 10.17 2.63
C VAL A 121 -38.20 10.16 3.32
N ALA A 122 -38.92 11.28 3.26
CA ALA A 122 -40.39 11.28 3.44
C ALA A 122 -41.03 12.61 2.99
N ALA A 123 -41.29 12.74 1.69
CA ALA A 123 -42.41 13.57 1.20
C ALA A 123 -43.49 12.74 0.48
N THR A 124 -43.27 11.44 0.31
CA THR A 124 -44.26 10.50 -0.19
C THR A 124 -44.52 9.49 0.92
N GLY A 125 -45.75 9.42 1.44
CA GLY A 125 -46.12 8.66 2.64
C GLY A 125 -46.00 7.12 2.55
N LYS A 126 -45.00 6.59 1.85
CA LYS A 126 -44.58 5.19 1.96
C LYS A 126 -43.56 5.09 3.10
N GLN A 127 -43.73 4.07 3.94
CA GLN A 127 -42.80 3.77 5.02
C GLN A 127 -41.35 3.78 4.49
N PRO A 128 -40.42 4.47 5.16
CA PRO A 128 -39.03 4.51 4.73
C PRO A 128 -38.43 3.10 4.87
N GLU A 129 -38.26 2.41 3.75
CA GLU A 129 -37.31 1.29 3.65
C GLU A 129 -35.93 1.84 4.04
N ARG A 130 -35.34 1.28 5.11
CA ARG A 130 -34.01 1.61 5.70
C ARG A 130 -33.29 2.77 5.01
N GLU A 131 -33.33 3.97 5.63
CA GLU A 131 -32.57 5.14 5.18
C GLU A 131 -31.06 4.85 5.24
N SER A 132 -30.50 4.28 4.18
CA SER A 132 -29.06 4.17 3.99
C SER A 132 -28.50 5.58 3.79
N GLY A 133 -27.75 6.08 4.78
CA GLY A 133 -27.11 7.39 4.69
C GLY A 133 -26.00 7.39 3.63
N THR A 134 -25.69 8.57 3.08
CA THR A 134 -24.56 8.72 2.16
C THR A 134 -23.36 9.29 2.91
N LEU A 135 -22.23 8.59 2.86
CA LEU A 135 -20.93 9.06 3.36
C LEU A 135 -20.19 9.77 2.24
N ARG A 136 -19.87 11.05 2.47
CA ARG A 136 -19.15 11.88 1.51
C ARG A 136 -17.68 12.02 1.90
N PHE A 137 -16.81 11.73 0.95
CA PHE A 137 -15.38 11.88 1.06
C PHE A 137 -14.86 12.83 -0.02
N SER A 138 -13.68 13.39 0.22
CA SER A 138 -12.98 14.21 -0.76
C SER A 138 -11.52 13.80 -0.83
N VAL A 139 -10.95 13.91 -2.02
CA VAL A 139 -9.58 13.53 -2.35
C VAL A 139 -8.98 14.54 -3.31
N GLU A 140 -7.69 14.86 -3.17
CA GLU A 140 -6.95 15.67 -4.13
C GLU A 140 -6.50 14.82 -5.32
N GLU A 141 -6.62 15.34 -6.55
CA GLU A 141 -6.31 14.59 -7.78
C GLU A 141 -4.87 14.06 -7.79
N HIS A 142 -3.92 14.85 -7.29
CA HIS A 142 -2.51 14.45 -7.25
C HIS A 142 -2.28 13.18 -6.40
N ALA A 143 -3.08 12.96 -5.35
CA ALA A 143 -2.96 11.82 -4.45
C ALA A 143 -3.31 10.50 -5.18
N LEU A 144 -4.11 10.56 -6.24
CA LEU A 144 -4.46 9.39 -7.06
C LEU A 144 -3.26 8.80 -7.81
N ARG A 145 -2.19 9.57 -7.97
CA ARG A 145 -0.94 9.14 -8.61
C ARG A 145 0.03 8.45 -7.65
N GLU A 146 -0.23 8.57 -6.34
CA GLU A 146 0.62 8.05 -5.26
C GLU A 146 -0.22 7.13 -4.35
N PRO A 147 -0.63 5.94 -4.83
CA PRO A 147 -1.53 5.04 -4.09
C PRO A 147 -1.00 4.69 -2.70
N GLU A 148 0.33 4.61 -2.54
CA GLU A 148 0.99 4.38 -1.26
C GLU A 148 0.65 5.45 -0.22
N ASN A 149 0.46 6.70 -0.62
CA ASN A 149 0.10 7.83 0.26
C ASN A 149 -1.41 8.00 0.37
N LEU A 150 -2.15 7.65 -0.68
CA LEU A 150 -3.61 7.74 -0.71
C LEU A 150 -4.29 6.76 0.24
N VAL A 151 -3.92 5.47 0.22
CA VAL A 151 -4.54 4.45 1.09
C VAL A 151 -4.51 4.84 2.57
N PRO A 152 -3.38 5.22 3.17
CA PRO A 152 -3.35 5.65 4.57
C PRO A 152 -4.13 6.95 4.82
N ALA A 153 -4.16 7.89 3.86
CA ALA A 153 -5.00 9.09 3.97
C ALA A 153 -6.49 8.75 3.97
N LEU A 154 -6.93 7.81 3.12
CA LEU A 154 -8.31 7.30 3.12
C LEU A 154 -8.63 6.52 4.40
N ALA A 155 -7.69 5.72 4.93
CA ALA A 155 -7.86 5.02 6.20
C ALA A 155 -8.11 6.00 7.35
N ARG A 156 -7.38 7.13 7.37
CA ARG A 156 -7.62 8.21 8.32
C ARG A 156 -8.98 8.89 8.12
N ALA A 157 -9.39 9.15 6.88
CA ALA A 157 -10.70 9.68 6.58
C ALA A 157 -11.83 8.73 7.04
N VAL A 158 -11.65 7.41 6.86
CA VAL A 158 -12.58 6.39 7.37
C VAL A 158 -12.60 6.36 8.90
N ALA A 159 -11.47 6.56 9.58
CA ALA A 159 -11.46 6.70 11.02
C ALA A 159 -12.30 7.90 11.49
N GLN A 160 -12.23 9.03 10.79
CA GLN A 160 -13.10 10.19 11.06
C GLN A 160 -14.58 9.87 10.79
N ALA A 161 -14.89 9.17 9.70
CA ALA A 161 -16.25 8.70 9.40
C ALA A 161 -16.78 7.74 10.48
N HIS A 162 -15.95 6.79 10.94
CA HIS A 162 -16.29 5.86 12.01
C HIS A 162 -16.65 6.61 13.29
N ARG A 163 -15.88 7.65 13.68
CA ARG A 163 -16.22 8.48 14.84
C ARG A 163 -17.59 9.13 14.70
N ALA A 164 -17.90 9.68 13.52
CA ALA A 164 -19.21 10.29 13.26
C ALA A 164 -20.35 9.27 13.30
N LEU A 165 -20.13 8.05 12.79
CA LEU A 165 -21.12 6.97 12.80
C LEU A 165 -21.36 6.39 14.20
N ALA A 166 -20.32 6.26 15.00
CA ALA A 166 -20.37 5.75 16.36
C ALA A 166 -20.75 6.82 17.41
N GLY A 167 -21.02 8.06 16.99
CA GLY A 167 -21.36 9.16 17.90
C GLY A 167 -20.21 9.56 18.84
N LEU A 168 -18.96 9.29 18.46
CA LEU A 168 -17.78 9.60 19.28
C LEU A 168 -17.46 11.09 19.21
N ALA A 169 -17.33 11.73 20.38
CA ALA A 169 -17.02 13.14 20.49
C ALA A 169 -15.72 13.49 19.75
N THR A 170 -15.79 14.42 18.79
CA THR A 170 -14.62 14.86 18.03
C THR A 170 -14.52 16.38 18.18
N PRO A 171 -13.75 16.88 19.16
CA PRO A 171 -13.54 18.31 19.37
C PRO A 171 -13.05 18.97 18.08
N GLU A 172 -13.35 20.25 17.91
CA GLU A 172 -12.86 20.97 16.73
C GLU A 172 -11.33 21.15 16.77
N GLY A 173 -10.73 21.30 15.59
CA GLY A 173 -9.32 21.59 15.43
C GLY A 173 -8.40 20.42 15.80
N MET A 174 -7.17 20.73 16.23
CA MET A 174 -6.11 19.75 16.41
C MET A 174 -6.40 18.67 17.47
N ALA A 175 -7.23 18.98 18.48
CA ALA A 175 -7.62 18.00 19.47
C ALA A 175 -8.45 16.86 18.85
N GLY A 176 -9.42 17.20 17.99
CA GLY A 176 -10.17 16.21 17.22
C GLY A 176 -9.30 15.41 16.28
N GLU A 177 -8.39 16.07 15.55
CA GLU A 177 -7.50 15.39 14.60
C GLU A 177 -6.58 14.35 15.27
N ARG A 178 -6.12 14.60 16.50
CA ARG A 178 -5.35 13.60 17.27
C ARG A 178 -6.19 12.40 17.69
N LEU A 179 -7.47 12.62 18.03
CA LEU A 179 -8.40 11.53 18.34
C LEU A 179 -8.77 10.72 17.09
N VAL A 180 -8.82 11.36 15.91
CA VAL A 180 -8.94 10.65 14.63
C VAL A 180 -7.74 9.75 14.41
N ASP A 181 -6.51 10.22 14.63
CA ASP A 181 -5.31 9.39 14.53
C ASP A 181 -5.33 8.22 15.53
N LEU A 182 -5.72 8.44 16.79
CA LEU A 182 -5.90 7.35 17.76
C LEU A 182 -6.92 6.30 17.29
N THR A 183 -7.98 6.75 16.62
CA THR A 183 -9.03 5.86 16.10
C THR A 183 -8.51 4.92 15.02
N THR A 184 -7.49 5.31 14.24
CA THR A 184 -6.92 4.44 13.20
C THR A 184 -6.37 3.14 13.79
N PHE A 185 -5.82 3.17 15.01
CA PHE A 185 -5.31 1.97 15.69
C PHE A 185 -6.44 1.03 16.11
N MET A 186 -7.53 1.58 16.65
CA MET A 186 -8.70 0.78 17.02
C MET A 186 -9.30 0.03 15.83
N LEU A 187 -9.25 0.63 14.63
CA LEU A 187 -9.76 0.02 13.40
C LEU A 187 -8.74 -0.89 12.69
N GLY A 188 -7.55 -1.12 13.26
CA GLY A 188 -6.50 -1.95 12.63
C GLY A 188 -5.68 -1.24 11.54
N PHE A 189 -5.87 0.07 11.34
CA PHE A 189 -5.15 0.89 10.35
C PHE A 189 -3.83 1.47 10.88
N GLY A 190 -3.45 1.11 12.12
CA GLY A 190 -2.26 1.63 12.80
C GLY A 190 -0.99 1.49 11.96
N LEU A 191 -0.75 0.31 11.37
CA LEU A 191 0.46 0.06 10.56
C LEU A 191 0.54 0.99 9.33
N LEU A 192 -0.56 1.13 8.58
CA LEU A 192 -0.66 2.04 7.43
C LEU A 192 -0.34 3.48 7.82
N THR A 193 -1.01 3.96 8.87
CA THR A 193 -0.95 5.37 9.27
C THR A 193 0.35 5.73 9.99
N THR A 194 0.96 4.80 10.74
CA THR A 194 2.28 5.00 11.35
C THR A 194 3.38 5.11 10.31
N ASP A 195 3.41 4.25 9.29
CA ASP A 195 4.40 4.37 8.21
C ASP A 195 4.23 5.69 7.44
N ALA A 196 2.98 6.06 7.15
CA ALA A 196 2.61 7.28 6.46
C ALA A 196 2.79 8.58 7.28
N SER A 197 2.97 8.49 8.60
CA SER A 197 3.12 9.66 9.48
C SER A 197 4.31 10.55 9.10
N GLN A 198 5.35 9.95 8.48
CA GLN A 198 6.42 10.67 7.82
C GLN A 198 7.15 9.77 6.82
N ARG A 199 7.03 10.08 5.53
CA ARG A 199 7.79 9.41 4.47
C ARG A 199 8.71 10.38 3.74
N PHE A 200 9.84 9.85 3.31
CA PHE A 200 10.73 10.52 2.38
C PHE A 200 10.83 9.67 1.14
N TYR A 201 10.63 10.28 -0.02
CA TYR A 201 10.74 9.58 -1.30
C TYR A 201 11.44 10.46 -2.32
N ALA A 202 12.07 9.82 -3.31
CA ALA A 202 12.64 10.52 -4.44
C ALA A 202 11.53 10.78 -5.44
N LYS A 203 11.24 12.05 -5.71
CA LYS A 203 10.32 12.47 -6.77
C LYS A 203 11.15 12.78 -8.02
N SER A 204 10.78 12.14 -9.13
CA SER A 204 11.35 12.46 -10.44
C SER A 204 10.41 13.42 -11.16
N ASP A 205 10.79 14.68 -11.26
CA ASP A 205 10.00 15.71 -11.94
C ASP A 205 10.17 15.67 -13.47
N GLY A 206 10.41 14.48 -14.04
CA GLY A 206 10.70 14.27 -15.47
C GLY A 206 12.08 14.76 -15.95
N GLY A 207 12.88 15.36 -15.07
CA GLY A 207 14.25 15.78 -15.33
C GLY A 207 15.31 14.86 -14.69
N PHE A 208 16.59 15.16 -14.94
CA PHE A 208 17.74 14.44 -14.34
C PHE A 208 17.96 14.74 -12.85
N ARG A 209 17.16 15.64 -12.25
CA ARG A 209 17.23 15.96 -10.83
C ARG A 209 16.14 15.18 -10.10
N THR A 210 16.55 14.27 -9.22
CA THR A 210 15.66 13.67 -8.22
C THR A 210 15.52 14.67 -7.07
N SER A 211 14.33 15.20 -6.87
CA SER A 211 14.01 16.02 -5.70
C SER A 211 13.60 15.09 -4.56
N ARG A 212 14.00 15.41 -3.32
CA ARG A 212 13.54 14.68 -2.14
C ARG A 212 12.19 15.26 -1.74
N ALA A 213 11.13 14.49 -1.92
CA ALA A 213 9.80 14.84 -1.45
C ALA A 213 9.57 14.28 -0.04
N GLN A 214 8.69 14.96 0.70
CA GLN A 214 8.29 14.55 2.04
C GLN A 214 6.77 14.49 2.10
N PHE A 215 6.23 13.36 2.56
CA PHE A 215 4.82 13.20 2.89
C PHE A 215 4.66 13.10 4.41
N ARG A 216 3.64 13.75 4.97
CA ARG A 216 3.29 13.67 6.40
C ARG A 216 1.79 13.50 6.55
N LEU A 217 1.39 12.47 7.29
CA LEU A 217 0.00 12.21 7.61
C LEU A 217 -0.26 12.34 9.12
N GLY A 218 -1.41 12.90 9.47
CA GLY A 218 -1.89 12.94 10.85
C GLY A 218 -1.40 14.14 11.66
N ALA A 219 -2.11 14.37 12.77
CA ALA A 219 -1.83 15.38 13.77
C ALA A 219 -0.79 14.92 14.80
N LEU A 220 -0.71 13.62 15.08
CA LEU A 220 0.26 13.03 16.00
C LEU A 220 1.68 13.01 15.41
N SER A 221 2.68 13.04 16.30
CA SER A 221 4.07 12.93 15.90
C SER A 221 4.42 11.51 15.44
N VAL A 222 5.55 11.34 14.76
CA VAL A 222 6.03 10.00 14.35
C VAL A 222 6.31 9.11 15.57
N GLN A 223 6.80 9.70 16.66
CA GLN A 223 7.02 9.02 17.93
C GLN A 223 5.70 8.57 18.54
N ASP A 224 4.68 9.43 18.55
CA ASP A 224 3.35 9.12 19.10
C ASP A 224 2.67 7.99 18.31
N MET A 225 2.71 8.05 16.97
CA MET A 225 2.15 7.01 16.10
C MET A 225 2.89 5.67 16.25
N SER A 226 4.22 5.71 16.39
CA SER A 226 5.02 4.50 16.63
C SER A 226 4.77 3.92 18.02
N PHE A 227 4.54 4.78 19.01
CA PHE A 227 4.17 4.39 20.37
C PHE A 227 2.80 3.73 20.43
N LEU A 228 1.79 4.27 19.74
CA LEU A 228 0.46 3.66 19.65
C LEU A 228 0.49 2.31 18.93
N LEU A 229 1.30 2.17 17.86
CA LEU A 229 1.46 0.88 17.19
C LEU A 229 2.09 -0.15 18.13
N ALA A 230 3.11 0.25 18.90
CA ALA A 230 3.72 -0.61 19.92
C ALA A 230 2.73 -0.96 21.05
N LEU A 231 1.90 0.00 21.47
CA LEU A 231 0.84 -0.21 22.46
C LEU A 231 -0.16 -1.27 21.98
N GLN A 232 -0.56 -1.21 20.71
CA GLN A 232 -1.43 -2.21 20.11
C GLN A 232 -0.74 -3.58 20.02
N ALA A 233 0.52 -3.63 19.59
CA ALA A 233 1.29 -4.87 19.50
C ALA A 233 1.47 -5.56 20.86
N VAL A 234 1.80 -4.82 21.92
CA VAL A 234 1.92 -5.34 23.29
C VAL A 234 0.56 -5.76 23.83
N ALA A 235 -0.51 -4.98 23.58
CA ALA A 235 -1.86 -5.38 23.98
C ALA A 235 -2.25 -6.75 23.38
N ARG A 236 -1.86 -7.00 22.12
CA ARG A 236 -2.03 -8.27 21.38
C ARG A 236 -1.09 -9.41 21.81
N GLY A 237 -0.11 -9.15 22.68
CA GLY A 237 0.88 -10.15 23.11
C GLY A 237 1.95 -10.47 22.05
N LEU A 238 2.26 -9.53 21.17
CA LEU A 238 3.26 -9.70 20.11
C LEU A 238 4.71 -9.52 20.59
N ASP A 239 4.90 -9.12 21.84
CA ASP A 239 6.18 -9.03 22.54
C ASP A 239 6.71 -10.40 23.02
N GLY A 240 5.87 -11.45 22.94
CA GLY A 240 6.23 -12.81 23.34
C GLY A 240 7.28 -13.49 22.46
N ARG A 241 7.87 -14.57 23.00
CA ARG A 241 8.88 -15.40 22.30
C ARG A 241 8.27 -16.44 21.34
N GLY A 242 6.96 -16.51 21.18
CA GLY A 242 6.29 -17.46 20.30
C GLY A 242 6.61 -17.24 18.80
N ARG A 243 6.54 -18.30 17.99
CA ARG A 243 6.77 -18.22 16.52
C ARG A 243 5.82 -17.22 15.85
N ARG A 244 4.54 -17.24 16.23
CA ARG A 244 3.51 -16.30 15.74
C ARG A 244 3.84 -14.85 16.07
N SER A 245 4.10 -14.54 17.35
CA SER A 245 4.48 -13.19 17.82
C SER A 245 5.69 -12.65 17.05
N ARG A 246 6.74 -13.47 16.86
CA ARG A 246 7.92 -13.08 16.07
C ARG A 246 7.60 -12.83 14.60
N LYS A 247 6.73 -13.64 13.98
CA LYS A 247 6.32 -13.48 12.56
C LYS A 247 5.57 -12.17 12.36
N GLU A 248 4.58 -11.89 13.21
CA GLU A 248 3.78 -10.65 13.15
C GLU A 248 4.62 -9.41 13.47
N ARG A 249 5.47 -9.47 14.50
CA ARG A 249 6.42 -8.38 14.81
C ARG A 249 7.38 -8.11 13.66
N ARG A 250 7.91 -9.15 13.00
CA ARG A 250 8.74 -9.00 11.80
C ARG A 250 7.93 -8.43 10.63
N HIS A 251 6.66 -8.78 10.50
CA HIS A 251 5.77 -8.19 9.50
C HIS A 251 5.58 -6.68 9.73
N ILE A 252 5.31 -6.24 10.96
CA ILE A 252 5.22 -4.81 11.33
C ILE A 252 6.51 -4.08 10.95
N LEU A 253 7.67 -4.56 11.43
CA LEU A 253 8.95 -3.89 11.22
C LEU A 253 9.37 -3.79 9.75
N ARG A 254 8.94 -4.73 8.89
CA ARG A 254 9.21 -4.69 7.45
C ARG A 254 8.45 -3.59 6.71
N HIS A 255 7.32 -3.13 7.26
CA HIS A 255 6.46 -2.13 6.63
C HIS A 255 6.66 -0.72 7.22
N LEU A 256 7.59 -0.54 8.14
CA LEU A 256 7.90 0.75 8.73
C LEU A 256 9.19 1.33 8.15
N GLN A 257 9.21 2.63 7.88
CA GLN A 257 10.45 3.38 7.67
C GLN A 257 11.44 3.17 8.84
N PRO A 258 12.77 3.30 8.61
CA PRO A 258 13.79 3.02 9.64
C PRO A 258 13.59 3.78 10.96
N ASN A 259 13.17 5.04 10.92
CA ASN A 259 12.96 5.85 12.12
C ASN A 259 11.75 5.34 12.93
N GLN A 260 10.62 5.12 12.26
CA GLN A 260 9.41 4.55 12.84
C GLN A 260 9.69 3.18 13.47
N ALA A 261 10.44 2.32 12.78
CA ALA A 261 10.84 1.01 13.29
C ALA A 261 11.71 1.13 14.56
N GLY A 262 12.60 2.13 14.62
CA GLY A 262 13.38 2.44 15.82
C GLY A 262 12.50 2.87 16.99
N PHE A 263 11.63 3.87 16.79
CA PHE A 263 10.70 4.35 17.82
C PHE A 263 9.75 3.25 18.31
N PHE A 264 9.24 2.40 17.42
CA PHE A 264 8.40 1.26 17.75
C PHE A 264 9.10 0.30 18.72
N ARG A 265 10.35 -0.07 18.46
CA ARG A 265 11.12 -1.02 19.32
C ARG A 265 11.36 -0.45 20.72
N GLU A 266 11.71 0.82 20.81
CA GLU A 266 11.92 1.50 22.09
C GLU A 266 10.60 1.61 22.87
N ALA A 267 9.51 1.98 22.19
CA ALA A 267 8.18 2.05 22.80
C ALA A 267 7.70 0.68 23.30
N GLU A 268 7.86 -0.38 22.49
CA GLU A 268 7.53 -1.76 22.87
C GLU A 268 8.28 -2.18 24.13
N THR A 269 9.61 -1.96 24.16
CA THR A 269 10.45 -2.27 25.33
C THR A 269 9.96 -1.54 26.59
N TRP A 270 9.61 -0.26 26.47
CA TRP A 270 9.09 0.52 27.59
C TRP A 270 7.71 0.01 28.04
N LEU A 271 6.80 -0.28 27.10
CA LEU A 271 5.45 -0.75 27.39
C LEU A 271 5.42 -2.11 28.10
N VAL A 272 6.31 -3.04 27.72
CA VAL A 272 6.47 -4.35 28.38
C VAL A 272 6.93 -4.19 29.84
N SER A 273 7.67 -3.12 30.15
CA SER A 273 8.15 -2.87 31.52
C SER A 273 7.12 -2.25 32.47
N LEU A 274 5.94 -1.85 31.96
CA LEU A 274 4.93 -1.15 32.75
C LEU A 274 4.32 -2.02 33.86
N LYS A 275 4.06 -1.37 34.99
CA LYS A 275 3.29 -1.91 36.11
C LYS A 275 2.15 -0.93 36.46
N PRO A 276 0.87 -1.29 36.34
CA PRO A 276 0.37 -2.54 35.76
C PRO A 276 0.67 -2.66 34.24
N PRO A 277 0.62 -3.87 33.65
CA PRO A 277 0.86 -4.09 32.23
C PRO A 277 -0.05 -3.25 31.34
N ALA A 278 0.43 -2.92 30.14
CA ALA A 278 -0.32 -2.08 29.19
C ALA A 278 -1.74 -2.60 28.91
N ARG A 279 -1.93 -3.91 28.75
CA ARG A 279 -3.24 -4.54 28.54
C ARG A 279 -4.23 -4.23 29.67
N ALA A 280 -3.78 -4.33 30.92
CA ALA A 280 -4.62 -4.05 32.09
C ALA A 280 -4.97 -2.56 32.17
N ARG A 281 -4.04 -1.65 31.83
CA ARG A 281 -4.31 -0.21 31.74
C ARG A 281 -5.35 0.15 30.69
N LEU A 282 -5.48 -0.66 29.64
CA LEU A 282 -6.45 -0.48 28.56
C LEU A 282 -7.81 -1.14 28.84
N GLY A 283 -7.98 -1.84 29.98
CA GLY A 283 -9.21 -2.57 30.28
C GLY A 283 -9.48 -3.77 29.36
N ILE A 284 -8.44 -4.29 28.70
CA ILE A 284 -8.56 -5.44 27.78
C ILE A 284 -8.48 -6.74 28.60
N PRO A 285 -9.41 -7.70 28.40
CA PRO A 285 -9.37 -8.97 29.12
C PRO A 285 -8.17 -9.84 28.72
N ALA A 286 -7.92 -10.89 29.49
CA ALA A 286 -6.87 -11.86 29.21
C ALA A 286 -7.07 -12.53 27.83
N ALA A 287 -6.00 -12.96 27.18
CA ALA A 287 -6.04 -13.39 25.78
C ALA A 287 -6.85 -14.68 25.59
N GLU A 288 -6.92 -15.49 26.65
CA GLU A 288 -7.67 -16.74 26.75
C GLU A 288 -9.19 -16.50 26.66
N GLN A 289 -9.65 -15.26 26.90
CA GLN A 289 -11.06 -14.86 26.82
C GLN A 289 -11.41 -14.23 25.46
N TRP A 290 -10.45 -14.14 24.55
CA TRP A 290 -10.70 -13.51 23.25
C TRP A 290 -11.44 -14.49 22.33
N PRO A 291 -12.48 -14.03 21.62
CA PRO A 291 -13.08 -14.84 20.57
C PRO A 291 -12.09 -15.03 19.42
N ALA A 292 -12.45 -15.89 18.46
CA ALA A 292 -11.69 -16.07 17.23
C ALA A 292 -11.41 -14.72 16.54
N ALA A 293 -10.24 -14.62 15.92
CA ALA A 293 -9.88 -13.46 15.12
C ALA A 293 -10.84 -13.31 13.92
N PHE A 294 -10.92 -12.11 13.37
CA PHE A 294 -11.71 -11.90 12.15
C PHE A 294 -11.14 -12.72 10.99
N ASP A 295 -12.02 -13.36 10.24
CA ASP A 295 -11.66 -14.03 9.01
C ASP A 295 -11.23 -13.01 7.94
N LEU A 296 -9.97 -13.07 7.54
CA LEU A 296 -9.41 -12.18 6.55
C LEU A 296 -10.02 -12.43 5.16
N ASP A 297 -10.40 -13.66 4.85
CA ASP A 297 -10.95 -14.02 3.54
C ASP A 297 -12.36 -13.42 3.39
N ALA A 298 -13.20 -13.51 4.42
CA ALA A 298 -14.46 -12.77 4.46
C ALA A 298 -14.28 -11.24 4.30
N LEU A 299 -13.24 -10.67 4.93
CA LEU A 299 -12.96 -9.24 4.86
C LEU A 299 -12.36 -8.78 3.52
N THR A 300 -11.70 -9.68 2.77
CA THR A 300 -11.02 -9.39 1.49
C THR A 300 -11.78 -9.90 0.27
N GLY A 301 -12.81 -10.73 0.48
CA GLY A 301 -13.69 -11.22 -0.56
C GLY A 301 -14.36 -10.10 -1.38
N PRO A 302 -15.03 -10.43 -2.50
CA PRO A 302 -15.61 -9.44 -3.40
C PRO A 302 -16.45 -8.38 -2.70
N LEU A 303 -16.28 -7.12 -3.10
CA LEU A 303 -17.15 -6.01 -2.67
C LEU A 303 -18.54 -6.18 -3.31
N GLY A 304 -19.60 -5.95 -2.55
CA GLY A 304 -20.97 -5.99 -3.09
C GLY A 304 -21.12 -5.00 -4.26
N ARG A 305 -21.86 -5.39 -5.31
CA ARG A 305 -22.15 -4.47 -6.43
C ARG A 305 -22.88 -3.24 -5.89
N PRO A 306 -22.45 -2.00 -6.22
CA PRO A 306 -23.19 -0.80 -5.86
C PRO A 306 -24.63 -0.90 -6.40
N GLY A 307 -25.62 -0.97 -5.51
CA GLY A 307 -27.04 -0.98 -5.87
C GLY A 307 -27.63 -2.34 -6.30
N ALA A 308 -26.91 -3.46 -6.18
CA ALA A 308 -27.56 -4.76 -6.25
C ALA A 308 -28.47 -4.91 -5.02
N ARG A 309 -29.79 -4.96 -5.24
CA ARG A 309 -30.73 -5.38 -4.20
C ARG A 309 -30.25 -6.73 -3.68
N PRO A 310 -30.24 -6.97 -2.36
CA PRO A 310 -30.06 -8.32 -1.87
C PRO A 310 -31.21 -9.15 -2.44
N GLU A 311 -30.91 -10.01 -3.42
CA GLU A 311 -31.76 -11.18 -3.64
C GLU A 311 -31.79 -11.88 -2.28
N ARG A 312 -33.00 -12.00 -1.73
CA ARG A 312 -33.21 -12.70 -0.47
C ARG A 312 -32.54 -14.06 -0.61
N ILE A 313 -31.45 -14.26 0.12
CA ILE A 313 -30.96 -15.59 0.45
C ILE A 313 -32.06 -16.16 1.32
N GLY A 314 -32.96 -16.91 0.68
CA GLY A 314 -34.00 -17.66 1.34
C GLY A 314 -33.35 -18.75 2.16
N GLY A 315 -33.53 -18.66 3.47
CA GLY A 315 -33.41 -19.77 4.40
C GLY A 315 -34.50 -19.60 5.45
N PRO A 316 -35.47 -20.53 5.56
CA PRO A 316 -36.47 -20.49 6.61
C PRO A 316 -35.86 -20.98 7.94
N GLU A 317 -36.40 -20.44 9.04
CA GLU A 317 -36.38 -21.04 10.38
C GLU A 317 -35.05 -21.10 11.14
N LEU A 318 -34.83 -20.08 11.99
CA LEU A 318 -34.20 -20.28 13.30
C LEU A 318 -34.98 -19.42 14.32
N SER A 319 -36.17 -19.92 14.64
CA SER A 319 -36.92 -19.57 15.85
C SER A 319 -37.29 -20.86 16.56
N GLY A 320 -36.76 -21.07 17.76
CA GLY A 320 -37.00 -22.26 18.58
C GLY A 320 -35.91 -22.36 19.64
N VAL A 321 -36.03 -21.70 20.80
CA VAL A 321 -36.77 -22.14 22.00
C VAL A 321 -35.93 -23.11 22.85
N TYR A 322 -35.81 -22.75 24.13
CA TYR A 322 -35.28 -23.54 25.24
C TYR A 322 -35.87 -24.96 25.30
N GLY A 323 -35.06 -25.96 25.70
CA GLY A 323 -35.54 -27.30 26.06
C GLY A 323 -34.41 -28.19 26.60
N GLU A 324 -34.67 -28.76 27.77
CA GLU A 324 -33.83 -29.58 28.65
C GLU A 324 -33.42 -30.98 28.14
N GLU A 325 -32.35 -31.50 28.78
CA GLU A 325 -32.08 -32.89 29.24
C GLU A 325 -31.92 -34.09 28.27
N GLY A 326 -30.97 -34.97 28.64
CA GLY A 326 -30.64 -36.29 28.08
C GLY A 326 -29.14 -36.44 27.83
N GLU A 327 -28.35 -37.11 28.69
CA GLU A 327 -27.98 -38.56 28.61
C GLU A 327 -27.28 -38.91 27.29
N GLU A 328 -26.24 -39.74 27.17
CA GLU A 328 -25.25 -40.44 27.99
C GLU A 328 -24.21 -40.93 26.93
N GLU A 329 -22.99 -41.29 27.36
CA GLU A 329 -22.05 -42.22 26.68
C GLU A 329 -21.45 -41.84 25.30
N ASP A 330 -20.13 -41.63 25.25
CA ASP A 330 -19.21 -42.67 24.74
C ASP A 330 -17.75 -42.18 24.83
N GLU A 331 -16.96 -42.97 25.56
CA GLU A 331 -15.52 -42.91 25.67
C GLU A 331 -14.93 -43.59 24.44
N ASP A 332 -14.21 -42.86 23.58
CA ASP A 332 -13.28 -43.48 22.63
C ASP A 332 -11.93 -42.79 22.72
N GLU A 333 -11.07 -43.51 23.43
CA GLU A 333 -9.62 -43.44 23.51
C GLU A 333 -9.00 -43.53 22.10
N TYR A 334 -8.32 -42.48 21.65
CA TYR A 334 -7.48 -42.51 20.45
C TYR A 334 -6.03 -42.20 20.86
N GLU A 335 -5.34 -43.25 21.30
CA GLU A 335 -3.88 -43.32 21.25
C GLU A 335 -3.50 -43.63 19.79
N GLY A 336 -2.94 -42.64 19.09
CA GLY A 336 -2.40 -42.79 17.74
C GLY A 336 -0.93 -42.44 17.77
N GLU A 337 -0.10 -43.48 17.80
CA GLU A 337 1.35 -43.46 17.85
C GLU A 337 1.98 -42.79 16.62
N ASP A 338 3.17 -42.25 16.86
CA ASP A 338 4.10 -41.73 15.88
C ASP A 338 4.42 -42.80 14.82
N GLU A 339 4.13 -42.52 13.53
CA GLU A 339 4.80 -43.20 12.43
C GLU A 339 5.38 -42.15 11.47
N ASP A 340 6.69 -42.30 11.29
CA ASP A 340 7.58 -41.54 10.44
C ASP A 340 7.16 -41.67 8.97
N ASP A 341 6.59 -40.62 8.40
CA ASP A 341 6.36 -40.49 6.96
C ASP A 341 7.51 -39.68 6.33
N GLU A 342 8.65 -40.35 6.16
CA GLU A 342 9.71 -39.94 5.22
C GLU A 342 9.33 -40.47 3.83
N GLY A 343 8.72 -39.64 2.96
CA GLY A 343 8.37 -40.19 1.65
C GLY A 343 7.83 -39.29 0.55
N ASP A 344 7.35 -38.07 0.81
CA ASP A 344 6.86 -37.20 -0.27
C ASP A 344 7.90 -36.13 -0.63
N GLU A 345 8.59 -36.35 -1.75
CA GLU A 345 9.22 -35.29 -2.53
C GLU A 345 8.11 -34.38 -3.07
N ASP A 346 7.56 -33.55 -2.18
CA ASP A 346 6.66 -32.47 -2.50
C ASP A 346 7.29 -31.63 -3.62
N GLU A 347 6.68 -31.66 -4.80
CA GLU A 347 6.84 -30.59 -5.77
C GLU A 347 6.54 -29.28 -5.03
N GLU A 348 7.60 -28.56 -4.65
CA GLU A 348 7.53 -27.34 -3.85
C GLU A 348 6.39 -26.47 -4.37
N GLU A 349 5.26 -26.45 -3.66
CA GLU A 349 4.07 -25.74 -4.07
C GLU A 349 4.45 -24.26 -4.18
N GLU A 350 4.67 -23.82 -5.43
CA GLU A 350 5.38 -22.58 -5.69
C GLU A 350 4.56 -21.42 -5.14
N ARG A 351 5.02 -20.92 -3.99
CA ARG A 351 4.39 -19.87 -3.20
C ARG A 351 3.90 -18.73 -4.08
N ARG A 352 2.57 -18.66 -4.29
CA ARG A 352 1.86 -17.63 -5.09
C ARG A 352 2.10 -16.19 -4.62
N ASP A 353 2.74 -15.98 -3.47
CA ASP A 353 3.10 -14.69 -2.88
C ASP A 353 4.51 -14.18 -3.26
N LEU A 354 5.29 -14.95 -4.01
CA LEU A 354 6.55 -14.48 -4.58
C LEU A 354 6.25 -13.61 -5.81
N ASP A 355 6.43 -12.29 -5.68
CA ASP A 355 6.60 -11.41 -6.84
C ASP A 355 7.82 -11.94 -7.61
N ARG A 356 7.59 -12.73 -8.67
CA ARG A 356 8.62 -13.24 -9.59
C ARG A 356 9.46 -12.11 -10.22
N GLY A 357 9.11 -10.86 -9.90
CA GLY A 357 9.77 -9.67 -10.35
C GLY A 357 9.38 -9.41 -11.79
N ILE A 358 10.31 -8.82 -12.54
CA ILE A 358 10.10 -8.53 -13.96
C ILE A 358 10.20 -9.80 -14.83
N ARG A 359 10.72 -10.91 -14.30
CA ARG A 359 10.94 -12.14 -15.08
C ARG A 359 9.62 -12.73 -15.54
N ASP A 360 9.48 -12.88 -16.85
CA ASP A 360 8.29 -13.41 -17.52
C ASP A 360 6.98 -12.65 -17.25
N ALA A 361 7.03 -11.47 -16.64
CA ALA A 361 5.86 -10.65 -16.31
C ALA A 361 5.03 -10.24 -17.54
N ASN A 362 5.64 -10.28 -18.74
CA ASN A 362 5.03 -9.96 -20.02
C ASN A 362 5.06 -11.13 -21.01
N ARG A 363 5.21 -12.38 -20.56
CA ARG A 363 5.18 -13.56 -21.45
C ARG A 363 3.94 -13.54 -22.35
N GLY A 364 4.17 -13.65 -23.67
CA GLY A 364 3.11 -13.59 -24.71
C GLY A 364 2.50 -12.20 -24.97
N LYS A 365 2.83 -11.18 -24.18
CA LYS A 365 2.37 -9.80 -24.39
C LYS A 365 3.31 -9.04 -25.31
N VAL A 366 2.77 -8.04 -26.00
CA VAL A 366 3.56 -7.15 -26.86
C VAL A 366 4.50 -6.24 -26.07
N VAL A 367 5.73 -6.12 -26.57
CA VAL A 367 6.69 -5.06 -26.22
C VAL A 367 7.33 -4.50 -27.49
N PHE A 368 8.00 -3.36 -27.36
CA PHE A 368 8.67 -2.68 -28.47
C PHE A 368 10.14 -2.41 -28.14
N ARG A 369 10.97 -2.30 -29.18
CA ARG A 369 12.32 -1.76 -29.04
C ARG A 369 12.22 -0.24 -29.02
N VAL A 370 12.56 0.37 -27.89
CA VAL A 370 12.67 1.82 -27.77
C VAL A 370 14.08 2.21 -28.21
N GLU A 371 14.18 2.90 -29.34
CA GLU A 371 15.44 3.48 -29.80
C GLU A 371 15.72 4.77 -29.04
N ARG A 372 16.85 4.81 -28.33
CA ARG A 372 17.36 6.03 -27.71
C ARG A 372 18.71 6.36 -28.32
N SER A 373 18.89 7.62 -28.73
CA SER A 373 20.20 8.06 -29.18
C SER A 373 21.18 8.02 -28.00
N GLY A 374 22.36 7.42 -28.23
CA GLY A 374 23.47 7.46 -27.30
C GLY A 374 24.10 8.86 -27.18
N ALA A 375 23.75 9.77 -28.09
CA ALA A 375 24.30 11.12 -28.23
C ALA A 375 24.43 11.86 -26.90
N LEU A 376 23.33 12.00 -26.15
CA LEU A 376 23.34 12.76 -24.90
C LEU A 376 24.21 12.07 -23.83
N ARG A 377 24.24 10.73 -23.81
CA ARG A 377 25.06 9.96 -22.86
C ARG A 377 26.54 10.12 -23.19
N MET A 378 26.92 10.00 -24.45
CA MET A 378 28.31 10.14 -24.91
C MET A 378 28.82 11.58 -24.75
N ALA A 379 28.00 12.58 -25.03
CA ALA A 379 28.32 13.98 -24.77
C ALA A 379 28.64 14.23 -23.29
N LYS A 380 27.85 13.64 -22.38
CA LYS A 380 28.11 13.72 -20.93
C LYS A 380 29.40 13.00 -20.54
N ILE A 381 29.62 11.79 -21.05
CA ILE A 381 30.82 10.98 -20.73
C ILE A 381 32.10 11.68 -21.18
N LEU A 382 32.10 12.34 -22.34
CA LEU A 382 33.29 13.00 -22.87
C LEU A 382 33.49 14.43 -22.32
N GLY A 383 32.42 15.23 -22.22
CA GLY A 383 32.53 16.64 -21.83
C GLY A 383 32.58 16.87 -20.31
N PHE A 384 31.79 16.11 -19.53
CA PHE A 384 31.61 16.40 -18.10
C PHE A 384 32.86 16.12 -17.25
N PRO A 385 33.62 15.03 -17.44
CA PRO A 385 34.85 14.81 -16.68
C PRO A 385 35.90 15.89 -16.91
N VAL A 386 36.03 16.40 -18.14
CA VAL A 386 36.97 17.49 -18.46
C VAL A 386 36.55 18.79 -17.79
N LEU A 387 35.26 19.10 -17.77
CA LEU A 387 34.74 20.27 -17.06
C LEU A 387 34.93 20.16 -15.53
N MET A 388 34.66 18.99 -14.95
CA MET A 388 34.80 18.73 -13.51
C MET A 388 36.26 18.75 -13.07
N LEU A 389 37.13 18.00 -13.75
CA LEU A 389 38.56 17.95 -13.44
C LEU A 389 39.21 19.31 -13.71
N GLY A 390 38.94 19.92 -14.86
CA GLY A 390 39.47 21.24 -15.19
C GLY A 390 38.98 22.33 -14.22
N GLY A 391 37.73 22.27 -13.76
CA GLY A 391 37.22 23.16 -12.72
C GLY A 391 37.87 22.93 -11.36
N LEU A 392 38.19 21.68 -11.02
CA LEU A 392 38.92 21.33 -9.80
C LEU A 392 40.37 21.84 -9.86
N PHE A 393 41.07 21.68 -11.00
CA PHE A 393 42.43 22.19 -11.17
C PHE A 393 42.50 23.72 -11.25
N SER A 394 41.50 24.36 -11.87
CA SER A 394 41.46 25.82 -11.97
C SER A 394 41.21 26.52 -10.62
N ARG A 395 40.55 25.83 -9.67
CA ARG A 395 40.27 26.36 -8.32
C ARG A 395 41.12 25.75 -7.21
N GLY A 396 41.74 24.60 -7.46
CA GLY A 396 42.49 23.84 -6.46
C GLY A 396 43.93 24.32 -6.35
N ASN A 397 44.47 24.35 -5.14
CA ASN A 397 45.84 24.76 -4.84
C ASN A 397 46.87 23.65 -5.18
N MET A 398 46.70 22.97 -6.33
CA MET A 398 47.49 21.80 -6.73
C MET A 398 48.71 22.15 -7.59
N GLY A 399 49.11 23.43 -7.64
CA GLY A 399 50.33 23.89 -8.31
C GLY A 399 50.30 23.84 -9.84
N ILE A 400 49.15 23.51 -10.45
CA ILE A 400 48.94 23.54 -11.90
C ILE A 400 47.76 24.46 -12.18
N GLU A 401 48.03 25.69 -12.61
CA GLU A 401 47.00 26.64 -13.02
C GLU A 401 46.57 26.35 -14.46
N VAL A 402 45.41 25.73 -14.62
CA VAL A 402 44.78 25.59 -15.94
C VAL A 402 43.73 26.71 -16.08
N PRO A 403 43.89 27.64 -17.04
CA PRO A 403 42.93 28.73 -17.21
C PRO A 403 41.58 28.21 -17.70
N MET A 404 40.49 28.68 -17.09
CA MET A 404 39.12 28.27 -17.46
C MET A 404 38.78 28.56 -18.93
N GLU A 405 39.44 29.55 -19.53
CA GLU A 405 39.32 29.89 -20.95
C GLU A 405 39.73 28.75 -21.87
N ILE A 406 40.56 27.80 -21.42
CA ILE A 406 40.93 26.60 -22.17
C ILE A 406 40.01 25.42 -21.81
N VAL A 407 39.67 25.27 -20.52
CA VAL A 407 38.86 24.15 -20.02
C VAL A 407 37.46 24.15 -20.61
N ALA A 408 36.78 25.30 -20.60
CA ALA A 408 35.40 25.41 -21.06
C ALA A 408 35.21 25.06 -22.55
N PRO A 409 35.97 25.63 -23.51
CA PRO A 409 35.82 25.27 -24.92
C PRO A 409 36.26 23.83 -25.18
N THR A 410 37.29 23.31 -24.48
CA THR A 410 37.69 21.91 -24.63
C THR A 410 36.57 20.95 -24.21
N ALA A 411 35.94 21.19 -23.06
CA ALA A 411 34.80 20.41 -22.59
C ALA A 411 33.60 20.52 -23.56
N ALA A 412 33.34 21.72 -24.10
CA ALA A 412 32.28 21.92 -25.09
C ALA A 412 32.55 21.17 -26.41
N CYS A 413 33.78 21.24 -26.94
CA CYS A 413 34.21 20.49 -28.13
C CYS A 413 34.06 18.98 -27.93
N LEU A 414 34.48 18.46 -26.77
CA LEU A 414 34.33 17.05 -26.43
C LEU A 414 32.86 16.64 -26.25
N ALA A 415 32.02 17.51 -25.70
CA ALA A 415 30.59 17.27 -25.62
C ALA A 415 29.95 17.20 -27.02
N VAL A 416 30.30 18.11 -27.93
CA VAL A 416 29.84 18.10 -29.33
C VAL A 416 30.33 16.85 -30.07
N ALA A 417 31.61 16.50 -29.91
CA ALA A 417 32.15 15.25 -30.44
C ALA A 417 31.39 14.03 -29.89
N GLY A 418 31.04 14.04 -28.61
CA GLY A 418 30.21 13.01 -27.99
C GLY A 418 28.79 12.96 -28.53
N LEU A 419 28.18 14.10 -28.88
CA LEU A 419 26.89 14.11 -29.58
C LEU A 419 27.00 13.46 -30.96
N ALA A 420 28.03 13.80 -31.74
CA ALA A 420 28.24 13.24 -33.07
C ALA A 420 28.52 11.74 -33.02
N ILE A 421 29.44 11.29 -32.15
CA ILE A 421 29.77 9.88 -31.96
C ILE A 421 28.54 9.13 -31.43
N GLY A 422 27.87 9.65 -30.41
CA GLY A 422 26.71 8.99 -29.81
C GLY A 422 25.47 8.98 -30.71
N ALA A 423 25.39 9.82 -31.75
CA ALA A 423 24.36 9.72 -32.78
C ALA A 423 24.55 8.48 -33.67
N LEU A 424 25.78 7.95 -33.77
CA LEU A 424 26.08 6.69 -34.48
C LEU A 424 25.70 5.44 -33.67
N PHE A 425 25.42 5.60 -32.37
CA PHE A 425 25.06 4.49 -31.50
C PHE A 425 23.60 4.62 -31.03
N THR A 426 22.75 3.72 -31.49
CA THR A 426 21.38 3.57 -31.00
C THR A 426 21.34 2.48 -29.93
N ASP A 427 20.95 2.83 -28.69
CA ASP A 427 20.67 1.85 -27.65
C ASP A 427 19.20 1.43 -27.80
N ARG A 428 18.95 0.13 -27.92
CA ARG A 428 17.61 -0.46 -28.06
C ARG A 428 17.23 -1.12 -26.76
N ARG A 429 16.10 -0.71 -26.18
CA ARG A 429 15.62 -1.23 -24.89
C ARG A 429 14.18 -1.68 -24.97
N CYS A 430 13.81 -2.64 -24.12
CA CYS A 430 12.43 -3.05 -23.94
C CYS A 430 11.56 -1.85 -23.49
N SER A 431 10.38 -1.70 -24.12
CA SER A 431 9.42 -0.64 -23.82
C SER A 431 8.72 -0.77 -22.48
N GLU A 432 8.83 -1.93 -21.81
CA GLU A 432 8.25 -2.13 -20.48
C GLU A 432 9.01 -1.30 -19.43
N PRO A 433 8.36 -0.32 -18.75
CA PRO A 433 9.02 0.60 -17.82
C PRO A 433 9.80 -0.09 -16.70
N LYS A 434 9.29 -1.22 -16.19
CA LYS A 434 9.95 -1.98 -15.14
C LYS A 434 11.08 -2.88 -15.67
N CYS A 435 11.14 -3.14 -16.97
CA CYS A 435 12.14 -4.01 -17.61
C CYS A 435 13.36 -3.25 -18.08
N GLY A 436 13.20 -2.36 -19.07
CA GLY A 436 14.30 -1.58 -19.64
C GLY A 436 15.50 -2.38 -20.15
N ASN A 437 15.36 -3.71 -20.33
CA ASN A 437 16.43 -4.61 -20.76
C ASN A 437 16.93 -4.23 -22.15
N LYS A 438 18.23 -4.39 -22.41
CA LYS A 438 18.78 -4.15 -23.75
C LYS A 438 18.31 -5.23 -24.70
N LEU A 439 17.84 -4.83 -25.88
CA LEU A 439 17.36 -5.71 -26.93
C LEU A 439 18.29 -5.63 -28.13
N LYS A 440 18.68 -6.78 -28.66
CA LYS A 440 19.33 -6.90 -29.96
C LYS A 440 18.30 -6.80 -31.08
N VAL A 441 18.77 -6.73 -32.32
CA VAL A 441 17.90 -6.60 -33.50
C VAL A 441 17.14 -7.89 -33.75
N GLU A 442 17.82 -9.00 -33.51
CA GLU A 442 17.39 -10.37 -33.66
C GLU A 442 16.49 -10.88 -32.52
N ASP A 443 16.40 -10.15 -31.40
CA ASP A 443 15.60 -10.60 -30.24
C ASP A 443 14.11 -10.50 -30.55
N GLU A 444 13.47 -11.59 -30.96
CA GLU A 444 12.00 -11.64 -31.16
C GLU A 444 11.21 -11.62 -29.84
N VAL A 445 11.86 -12.02 -28.74
CA VAL A 445 11.31 -12.01 -27.39
C VAL A 445 12.31 -11.33 -26.45
N CYS A 446 11.82 -10.50 -25.54
CA CYS A 446 12.67 -9.87 -24.53
C CYS A 446 13.17 -10.93 -23.54
N PRO A 447 14.49 -11.15 -23.41
CA PRO A 447 15.03 -12.24 -22.60
C PRO A 447 14.88 -12.03 -21.09
N LEU A 448 14.39 -10.85 -20.66
CA LEU A 448 14.13 -10.57 -19.26
C LEU A 448 12.64 -10.69 -18.91
N CYS A 449 11.73 -10.05 -19.65
CA CYS A 449 10.31 -10.03 -19.28
C CYS A 449 9.42 -11.00 -20.08
N GLY A 450 9.97 -11.72 -21.06
CA GLY A 450 9.21 -12.66 -21.90
C GLY A 450 8.29 -12.00 -22.95
N GLY A 451 8.26 -10.66 -23.03
CA GLY A 451 7.43 -9.95 -24.01
C GLY A 451 7.89 -10.13 -25.45
N VAL A 452 6.93 -10.28 -26.36
CA VAL A 452 7.14 -10.45 -27.81
C VAL A 452 7.40 -9.10 -28.47
N VAL A 453 8.51 -8.96 -29.16
CA VAL A 453 8.99 -7.69 -29.71
C VAL A 453 8.36 -7.41 -31.07
N MET A 454 7.33 -6.58 -31.12
CA MET A 454 6.51 -6.38 -32.33
C MET A 454 6.92 -5.18 -33.20
N GLY A 455 7.95 -4.44 -32.82
CA GLY A 455 8.41 -3.30 -33.61
C GLY A 455 9.42 -2.41 -32.89
N VAL A 456 9.65 -1.24 -33.49
CA VAL A 456 10.54 -0.20 -32.98
C VAL A 456 9.73 1.08 -32.77
N ILE A 457 9.92 1.72 -31.62
CA ILE A 457 9.33 3.03 -31.29
C ILE A 457 10.46 3.98 -30.84
N HIS A 458 10.25 5.30 -30.97
CA HIS A 458 11.27 6.30 -30.64
C HIS A 458 11.17 6.77 -29.18
N GLY A 459 10.04 6.51 -28.52
CA GLY A 459 9.85 6.87 -27.13
C GLY A 459 8.77 6.04 -26.41
N PRO A 460 8.84 5.92 -25.07
CA PRO A 460 7.85 5.16 -24.30
C PRO A 460 6.41 5.67 -24.45
N LYS A 461 6.23 6.95 -24.78
CA LYS A 461 4.91 7.57 -25.00
C LYS A 461 4.21 7.06 -26.27
N GLU A 462 4.96 6.55 -27.24
CA GLU A 462 4.43 6.00 -28.49
C GLU A 462 3.88 4.58 -28.32
N ARG A 463 4.13 3.95 -27.17
CA ARG A 463 3.72 2.57 -26.88
C ARG A 463 2.23 2.36 -27.09
N LEU A 464 1.38 3.21 -26.50
CA LEU A 464 -0.08 3.06 -26.59
C LEU A 464 -0.56 3.15 -28.05
N GLY A 465 -0.06 4.11 -28.83
CA GLY A 465 -0.42 4.24 -30.25
C GLY A 465 0.03 3.05 -31.10
N ALA A 466 1.21 2.50 -30.81
CA ALA A 466 1.72 1.32 -31.50
C ALA A 466 0.92 0.04 -31.14
N GLU A 467 0.51 -0.12 -29.89
CA GLU A 467 -0.37 -1.22 -29.44
C GLU A 467 -1.75 -1.11 -30.11
N GLU A 468 -2.36 0.08 -30.12
CA GLU A 468 -3.65 0.32 -30.79
C GLU A 468 -3.59 0.00 -32.29
N GLU A 469 -2.48 0.32 -32.96
CA GLU A 469 -2.30 -0.01 -34.36
C GLU A 469 -2.19 -1.54 -34.60
N LEU A 470 -1.54 -2.26 -33.70
CA LEU A 470 -1.45 -3.73 -33.77
C LEU A 470 -2.80 -4.40 -33.48
N VAL A 471 -3.59 -3.87 -32.54
CA VAL A 471 -4.96 -4.32 -32.28
C VAL A 471 -5.81 -4.10 -33.52
N ARG A 472 -5.73 -2.92 -34.14
CA ARG A 472 -6.47 -2.59 -35.38
C ARG A 472 -6.10 -3.53 -36.54
N LYS A 473 -4.85 -3.99 -36.59
CA LYS A 473 -4.37 -4.97 -37.58
C LYS A 473 -4.72 -6.42 -37.23
N GLY A 474 -5.35 -6.67 -36.08
CA GLY A 474 -5.67 -8.02 -35.61
C GLY A 474 -4.43 -8.86 -35.30
N LYS A 475 -3.29 -8.24 -34.97
CA LYS A 475 -2.06 -8.95 -34.61
C LYS A 475 -1.98 -9.30 -33.12
N ILE A 476 -2.66 -8.50 -32.30
CA ILE A 476 -2.71 -8.68 -30.86
C ILE A 476 -4.15 -8.56 -30.37
N SER A 477 -4.47 -9.23 -29.27
CA SER A 477 -5.77 -9.12 -28.60
C SER A 477 -5.92 -7.74 -27.93
N PRO A 478 -7.15 -7.34 -27.55
CA PRO A 478 -7.38 -6.14 -26.74
C PRO A 478 -6.61 -6.12 -25.40
N ASP A 479 -6.25 -7.29 -24.88
CA ASP A 479 -5.45 -7.45 -23.65
C ASP A 479 -3.93 -7.41 -23.91
N GLY A 480 -3.51 -7.18 -25.16
CA GLY A 480 -2.11 -7.04 -25.55
C GLY A 480 -1.37 -8.36 -25.82
N LEU A 481 -2.08 -9.49 -25.91
CA LEU A 481 -1.49 -10.80 -26.23
C LEU A 481 -1.29 -10.96 -27.73
N VAL A 482 -0.13 -11.47 -28.15
CA VAL A 482 0.15 -11.70 -29.57
C VAL A 482 -0.55 -12.97 -30.05
N LEU A 483 -1.48 -12.82 -31.00
CA LEU A 483 -2.38 -13.92 -31.41
C LEU A 483 -1.65 -15.07 -32.15
N SER A 484 -0.52 -14.78 -32.79
CA SER A 484 0.27 -15.77 -33.52
C SER A 484 1.45 -16.34 -32.73
N TRP A 485 1.62 -15.93 -31.47
CA TRP A 485 2.77 -16.34 -30.68
C TRP A 485 2.52 -17.73 -30.09
N ARG A 486 3.39 -18.68 -30.44
CA ARG A 486 3.53 -19.95 -29.73
C ARG A 486 4.68 -19.84 -28.76
N ASP A 487 4.46 -20.33 -27.56
CA ASP A 487 5.47 -20.32 -26.53
C ASP A 487 6.58 -21.32 -26.87
N PRO A 488 7.82 -20.88 -27.16
CA PRO A 488 8.89 -21.80 -27.52
C PRO A 488 9.31 -22.71 -26.36
N ASN A 489 8.91 -22.37 -25.14
CA ASN A 489 9.17 -23.14 -23.93
C ASN A 489 7.88 -23.74 -23.35
N ALA A 490 6.75 -23.71 -24.07
CA ALA A 490 5.66 -24.60 -23.70
C ALA A 490 6.20 -26.02 -23.82
N PRO A 491 5.97 -26.91 -22.82
CA PRO A 491 6.21 -28.32 -23.04
C PRO A 491 5.53 -28.67 -24.35
N MET A 492 6.23 -29.36 -25.26
CA MET A 492 5.51 -30.03 -26.33
C MET A 492 4.58 -30.97 -25.59
N ASP A 493 3.29 -30.61 -25.54
CA ASP A 493 2.25 -31.52 -25.10
C ASP A 493 2.56 -32.79 -25.87
N SER A 494 3.03 -33.82 -25.14
CA SER A 494 3.27 -35.14 -25.71
C SER A 494 1.96 -35.44 -26.40
N GLU A 495 1.99 -35.45 -27.73
CA GLU A 495 0.82 -35.80 -28.53
C GLU A 495 0.27 -37.05 -27.86
N ASP A 496 -0.94 -36.91 -27.29
CA ASP A 496 -1.68 -38.03 -26.74
C ASP A 496 -1.73 -39.02 -27.91
N ASP A 497 -0.82 -40.00 -27.86
CA ASP A 497 -0.91 -41.27 -28.54
C ASP A 497 -2.18 -41.93 -27.95
N GLU A 498 -3.35 -41.41 -28.35
CA GLU A 498 -4.59 -42.14 -28.33
C GLU A 498 -4.42 -43.27 -29.36
N ASP A 499 -3.68 -44.30 -28.92
CA ASP A 499 -3.77 -45.65 -29.46
C ASP A 499 -5.26 -46.00 -29.44
N SER A 500 -5.88 -45.85 -30.61
CA SER A 500 -7.16 -46.45 -30.92
C SER A 500 -6.99 -47.96 -30.81
N GLU A 501 -7.28 -48.51 -29.62
CA GLU A 501 -7.65 -49.91 -29.48
C GLU A 501 -8.94 -50.12 -30.27
N ASP A 502 -8.78 -50.48 -31.54
CA ASP A 502 -9.82 -51.08 -32.36
C ASP A 502 -10.20 -52.44 -31.72
N ASP A 503 -11.36 -52.47 -31.07
CA ASP A 503 -12.13 -53.67 -30.76
C ASP A 503 -12.54 -54.37 -32.08
N ASP A 504 -12.07 -55.62 -32.29
CA ASP A 504 -12.70 -56.64 -33.14
C ASP A 504 -12.52 -58.05 -32.54
#